data_AF-A0A562T791-F1
#
_entry.id   AF-A0A562T791-F1
#
_cell.length_a   1.000
_cell.length_b   1.000
_cell.length_c   1.000
_cell.angle_alpha   90.00
_cell.angle_beta   90.00
_cell.angle_gamma   90.00
#
_symmetry.space_group_name_H-M   'P 1'
#
loop_
_entity.id
_entity.type
_entity.pdbx_description
1 polymer ?
#
loop_
_entity_poly.entity_id
_entity_poly.type
_entity_poly.pdbx_seq_one_letter_code
_entity_poly.pdbx_strand_id
1 'polypeptide(L)'
;MAGWLLGLASMAPDIVAKIKEYYGKGVRAFIIIGHSQGGAIAFLLRSYLQYMDDPAFPKDIVFKTYCSAAPKPGNLYYAYDFDYITRGGWGFRVVSTRDWVPETPFSLQTTSDFTAVNPFADVKKRTRQQKLMARLAINYMYGRLNRASRRASRRMQRILGKLAYKQVRKSVPGYARPDFVNSHHYMPAGSPVILYAGKDYDEQFPYDGKNVFVHHMFPPYLYLLKQQYKMD
;
A
#
# COMPACT_ATOMS: atom_id res chain seq x y z
N MET A 1 -7.30 -0.62 -2.08
CA MET A 1 -7.64 -0.74 -0.65
C MET A 1 -8.99 -1.35 -0.35
N ALA A 2 -10.11 -0.83 -0.87
CA ALA A 2 -11.45 -1.26 -0.43
C ALA A 2 -11.68 -2.79 -0.45
N GLY A 3 -11.21 -3.50 -1.48
CA GLY A 3 -11.33 -4.95 -1.55
C GLY A 3 -10.56 -5.71 -0.47
N TRP A 4 -9.32 -5.32 -0.19
CA TRP A 4 -8.52 -5.94 0.88
C TRP A 4 -9.05 -5.58 2.27
N LEU A 5 -9.56 -4.36 2.45
CA LEU A 5 -10.22 -3.97 3.70
C LEU A 5 -11.48 -4.81 3.95
N LEU A 6 -12.27 -5.08 2.92
CA LEU A 6 -13.42 -5.96 3.03
C LEU A 6 -13.00 -7.39 3.41
N GLY A 7 -11.94 -7.91 2.79
CA GLY A 7 -11.36 -9.21 3.15
C GLY A 7 -10.87 -9.26 4.60
N LEU A 8 -10.18 -8.20 5.07
CA LEU A 8 -9.84 -8.06 6.48
C LEU A 8 -11.09 -8.05 7.36
N ALA A 9 -12.10 -7.24 7.01
CA ALA A 9 -13.31 -7.10 7.81
C ALA A 9 -14.05 -8.44 7.99
N SER A 10 -14.04 -9.32 6.99
CA SER A 10 -14.62 -10.66 7.11
C SER A 10 -13.83 -11.62 8.00
N MET A 11 -12.56 -11.35 8.26
CA MET A 11 -11.69 -12.23 9.07
C MET A 11 -11.32 -11.64 10.44
N ALA A 12 -11.49 -10.33 10.63
CA ALA A 12 -11.01 -9.61 11.81
C ALA A 12 -11.56 -10.17 13.13
N PRO A 13 -12.86 -10.50 13.27
CA PRO A 13 -13.40 -11.06 14.52
C PRO A 13 -12.70 -12.37 14.92
N ASP A 14 -12.52 -13.29 13.98
CA ASP A 14 -11.89 -14.59 14.23
C ASP A 14 -10.41 -14.44 14.59
N ILE A 15 -9.70 -13.56 13.88
CA ILE A 15 -8.29 -13.26 14.17
C ILE A 15 -8.15 -12.69 15.59
N VAL A 16 -9.00 -11.72 15.97
CA VAL A 16 -8.98 -11.11 17.30
C VAL A 16 -9.29 -12.15 18.38
N ALA A 17 -10.32 -12.98 18.18
CA ALA A 17 -10.66 -14.06 19.11
C ALA A 17 -9.49 -15.03 19.31
N LYS A 18 -8.82 -15.43 18.23
CA LYS A 18 -7.67 -16.34 18.28
C LYS A 18 -6.46 -15.70 18.97
N ILE A 19 -6.20 -14.41 18.76
CA ILE A 19 -5.15 -13.68 19.47
C ILE A 19 -5.45 -13.66 20.98
N LYS A 20 -6.68 -13.35 21.38
CA LYS A 20 -7.10 -13.35 22.80
C LYS A 20 -6.94 -14.75 23.43
N GLU A 21 -7.32 -15.80 22.70
CA GLU A 21 -7.15 -17.19 23.13
C GLU A 21 -5.68 -17.51 23.42
N TYR A 22 -4.77 -17.23 22.48
CA TYR A 22 -3.34 -17.50 22.67
C TYR A 22 -2.71 -16.58 23.72
N TYR A 23 -3.19 -15.35 23.84
CA TYR A 23 -2.76 -14.44 24.89
C TYR A 23 -3.09 -15.00 26.28
N GLY A 24 -4.29 -15.58 26.46
CA GLY A 24 -4.69 -16.29 27.68
C GLY A 24 -3.77 -17.48 28.01
N LYS A 25 -3.11 -18.06 27.00
CA LYS A 25 -2.10 -19.13 27.14
C LYS A 25 -0.68 -18.62 27.41
N GLY A 26 -0.51 -17.32 27.63
CA GLY A 26 0.80 -16.71 27.91
C GLY A 26 1.57 -16.21 26.68
N VAL A 27 1.01 -16.33 25.46
CA VAL A 27 1.65 -15.79 24.26
C VAL A 27 1.61 -14.25 24.29
N ARG A 28 2.74 -13.61 24.03
CA ARG A 28 2.89 -12.14 24.02
C ARG A 28 3.44 -11.58 22.72
N ALA A 29 3.91 -12.45 21.82
CA ALA A 29 4.49 -12.05 20.55
C ALA A 29 3.80 -12.77 19.40
N PHE A 30 3.45 -12.03 18.36
CA PHE A 30 2.79 -12.57 17.17
C PHE A 30 3.49 -12.08 15.91
N ILE A 31 3.63 -12.98 14.94
CA ILE A 31 4.13 -12.64 13.60
C ILE A 31 2.93 -12.62 12.65
N ILE A 32 2.74 -11.49 11.98
CA ILE A 32 1.75 -11.31 10.93
C ILE A 32 2.47 -11.44 9.60
N ILE A 33 2.13 -12.46 8.81
CA ILE A 33 2.72 -12.71 7.51
C ILE A 33 1.65 -12.73 6.43
N GLY A 34 2.00 -12.23 5.25
CA GLY A 34 1.15 -12.33 4.08
C GLY A 34 1.95 -12.25 2.79
N HIS A 35 1.45 -12.90 1.75
CA HIS A 35 2.02 -12.86 0.41
C HIS A 35 0.97 -12.37 -0.59
N SER A 36 1.37 -11.58 -1.59
CA SER A 36 0.46 -11.07 -2.62
C SER A 36 -0.72 -10.30 -2.00
N GLN A 37 -1.97 -10.68 -2.31
CA GLN A 37 -3.18 -10.12 -1.68
C GLN A 37 -3.21 -10.33 -0.16
N GLY A 38 -2.69 -11.46 0.33
CA GLY A 38 -2.52 -11.71 1.76
C GLY A 38 -1.55 -10.72 2.41
N GLY A 39 -0.53 -10.27 1.68
CA GLY A 39 0.39 -9.22 2.12
C GLY A 39 -0.30 -7.86 2.23
N ALA A 40 -1.21 -7.54 1.30
CA ALA A 40 -2.04 -6.35 1.41
C ALA A 40 -2.98 -6.39 2.63
N ILE A 41 -3.54 -7.56 2.95
CA ILE A 41 -4.35 -7.76 4.16
C ILE A 41 -3.47 -7.70 5.41
N ALA A 42 -2.26 -8.23 5.39
CA ALA A 42 -1.32 -8.18 6.52
C ALA A 42 -0.97 -6.73 6.92
N PHE A 43 -0.75 -5.85 5.94
CA PHE A 43 -0.60 -4.40 6.20
C PHE A 43 -1.80 -3.85 6.97
N LEU A 44 -3.01 -4.08 6.45
CA LEU A 44 -4.24 -3.58 7.05
C LEU A 44 -4.50 -4.19 8.43
N LEU A 45 -4.22 -5.48 8.61
CA LEU A 45 -4.41 -6.18 9.88
C LEU A 45 -3.51 -5.59 10.96
N ARG A 46 -2.23 -5.33 10.64
CA ARG A 46 -1.31 -4.71 11.60
C ARG A 46 -1.78 -3.31 12.03
N SER A 47 -2.26 -2.48 11.10
CA SER A 47 -2.86 -1.18 11.42
C SER A 47 -4.15 -1.32 12.22
N TYR A 48 -5.03 -2.26 11.86
CA TYR A 48 -6.28 -2.52 12.56
C TYR A 48 -6.03 -2.88 14.03
N LEU A 49 -5.12 -3.83 14.30
CA LEU A 49 -4.77 -4.24 15.67
C LEU A 49 -4.12 -3.09 16.47
N GLN A 50 -3.45 -2.15 15.81
CA GLN A 50 -2.88 -0.97 16.47
C GLN A 50 -3.96 -0.01 16.98
N TYR A 51 -5.01 0.18 16.19
CA TYR A 51 -5.99 1.25 16.39
C TYR A 51 -7.36 0.76 16.81
N MET A 52 -7.56 -0.56 16.94
CA MET A 52 -8.84 -1.09 17.39
C MET A 52 -9.17 -0.61 18.81
N ASP A 53 -10.39 -0.11 18.94
CA ASP A 53 -10.95 0.37 20.20
C ASP A 53 -11.71 -0.76 20.89
N ASP A 54 -10.96 -1.76 21.35
CA ASP A 54 -11.46 -2.86 22.16
C ASP A 54 -10.72 -2.86 23.50
N PRO A 55 -11.40 -2.47 24.61
CA PRO A 55 -10.81 -2.47 25.95
C PRO A 55 -10.36 -3.85 26.42
N ALA A 56 -10.96 -4.93 25.89
CA ALA A 56 -10.60 -6.31 26.23
C ALA A 56 -9.46 -6.84 25.35
N PHE A 57 -8.95 -6.06 24.39
CA PHE A 57 -7.80 -6.46 23.59
C PHE A 57 -6.48 -6.15 24.31
N PRO A 58 -5.58 -7.13 24.49
CA PRO A 58 -4.34 -6.91 25.22
C PRO A 58 -3.43 -5.88 24.55
N LYS A 59 -2.86 -4.97 25.35
CA LYS A 59 -2.06 -3.82 24.85
C LYS A 59 -0.54 -4.04 24.94
N ASP A 60 -0.11 -5.07 25.66
CA ASP A 60 1.28 -5.48 25.85
C ASP A 60 1.77 -6.48 24.78
N ILE A 61 0.96 -6.76 23.76
CA ILE A 61 1.36 -7.65 22.65
C ILE A 61 2.38 -6.97 21.74
N VAL A 62 3.42 -7.72 21.38
CA VAL A 62 4.40 -7.34 20.37
C VAL A 62 4.05 -7.97 19.02
N PHE A 63 3.93 -7.14 17.98
CA PHE A 63 3.67 -7.59 16.62
C PHE A 63 4.87 -7.36 15.71
N LYS A 64 5.27 -8.39 14.96
CA LYS A 64 6.22 -8.32 13.85
C LYS A 64 5.48 -8.61 12.55
N THR A 65 5.62 -7.77 11.52
CA THR A 65 4.85 -7.91 10.28
C THR A 65 5.73 -8.06 9.06
N TYR A 66 5.44 -9.06 8.21
CA TYR A 66 6.10 -9.27 6.92
C TYR A 66 5.07 -9.34 5.79
N CYS A 67 5.10 -8.33 4.93
CA CYS A 67 4.25 -8.24 3.76
C CYS A 67 5.09 -8.52 2.51
N SER A 68 5.02 -9.74 2.00
CA SER A 68 5.78 -10.17 0.81
C SER A 68 4.97 -10.02 -0.47
N ALA A 69 5.62 -9.59 -1.56
CA ALA A 69 5.01 -9.43 -2.88
C ALA A 69 3.70 -8.61 -2.87
N ALA A 70 3.55 -7.75 -1.87
CA ALA A 70 2.30 -7.07 -1.63
C ALA A 70 2.21 -5.84 -2.54
N PRO A 71 1.05 -5.58 -3.16
CA PRO A 71 0.79 -4.30 -3.81
C PRO A 71 0.85 -3.15 -2.78
N LYS A 72 1.06 -1.92 -3.25
CA LYS A 72 1.09 -0.72 -2.39
C LYS A 72 -0.18 -0.67 -1.56
N PRO A 73 -0.08 -0.66 -0.22
CA PRO A 73 -1.24 -0.85 0.60
C PRO A 73 -2.14 0.36 0.51
N GLY A 74 -1.63 1.59 0.60
CA GLY A 74 -2.45 2.81 0.67
C GLY A 74 -1.78 4.03 0.09
N ASN A 75 -2.34 5.21 0.37
CA ASN A 75 -1.74 6.48 -0.01
C ASN A 75 -0.57 6.86 0.89
N LEU A 76 0.06 8.00 0.61
CA LEU A 76 1.17 8.53 1.43
C LEU A 76 0.86 8.60 2.93
N TYR A 77 -0.34 9.04 3.31
CA TYR A 77 -0.73 9.15 4.73
C TYR A 77 -0.77 7.79 5.42
N TYR A 78 -1.35 6.78 4.76
CA TYR A 78 -1.33 5.41 5.27
C TYR A 78 0.10 4.87 5.38
N ALA A 79 0.95 5.13 4.37
CA ALA A 79 2.33 4.66 4.39
C ALA A 79 3.12 5.25 5.57
N TYR A 80 3.00 6.56 5.81
CA TYR A 80 3.64 7.22 6.96
C TYR A 80 3.14 6.71 8.29
N ASP A 81 1.83 6.51 8.43
CA ASP A 81 1.25 5.94 9.64
C ASP A 81 1.78 4.53 9.90
N PHE A 82 1.76 3.67 8.88
CA PHE A 82 2.27 2.31 8.97
C PHE A 82 3.77 2.27 9.32
N ASP A 83 4.58 3.10 8.64
CA ASP A 83 6.01 3.23 8.92
C ASP A 83 6.25 3.71 10.35
N TYR A 84 5.44 4.66 10.83
CA TYR A 84 5.52 5.15 12.20
C TYR A 84 5.23 4.02 13.20
N ILE A 85 4.08 3.34 13.11
CA ILE A 85 3.69 2.31 14.11
C ILE A 85 4.54 1.03 14.03
N THR A 86 5.34 0.87 12.98
CA THR A 86 6.23 -0.29 12.77
C THR A 86 7.72 0.06 12.68
N ARG A 87 8.09 1.30 13.00
CA ARG A 87 9.48 1.80 13.02
C ARG A 87 10.39 0.94 13.90
N GLY A 88 11.69 0.94 13.60
CA GLY A 88 12.66 0.09 14.31
C GLY A 88 12.63 -1.37 13.85
N GLY A 89 12.16 -1.62 12.63
CA GLY A 89 12.15 -2.94 12.01
C GLY A 89 11.04 -3.86 12.54
N TRP A 90 9.86 -3.33 12.89
CA TRP A 90 8.71 -4.15 13.31
C TRP A 90 7.72 -4.44 12.17
N GLY A 91 7.91 -3.82 11.01
CA GLY A 91 7.09 -4.03 9.82
C GLY A 91 7.92 -3.93 8.56
N PHE A 92 7.82 -4.94 7.70
CA PHE A 92 8.61 -5.07 6.49
C PHE A 92 7.75 -5.23 5.25
N ARG A 93 8.18 -4.57 4.17
CA ARG A 93 7.79 -4.93 2.81
C ARG A 93 8.90 -5.75 2.17
N VAL A 94 8.60 -6.98 1.82
CA VAL A 94 9.54 -7.87 1.13
C VAL A 94 9.17 -7.88 -0.35
N VAL A 95 10.04 -7.32 -1.20
CA VAL A 95 9.75 -7.15 -2.63
C VAL A 95 10.91 -7.60 -3.50
N SER A 96 10.60 -8.23 -4.64
CA SER A 96 11.56 -8.56 -5.67
C SER A 96 11.67 -7.40 -6.67
N THR A 97 12.87 -7.16 -7.20
CA THR A 97 13.07 -6.19 -8.30
C THR A 97 12.49 -6.66 -9.64
N ARG A 98 12.01 -7.90 -9.72
CA ARG A 98 11.39 -8.49 -10.93
C ARG A 98 9.89 -8.74 -10.79
N ASP A 99 9.31 -8.48 -9.61
CA ASP A 99 7.87 -8.61 -9.40
C ASP A 99 7.17 -7.26 -9.63
N TRP A 100 6.25 -7.24 -10.59
CA TRP A 100 5.47 -6.05 -10.93
C TRP A 100 4.31 -5.80 -9.95
N VAL A 101 3.86 -6.81 -9.19
CA VAL A 101 2.68 -6.67 -8.31
C VAL A 101 2.87 -5.57 -7.25
N PRO A 102 4.03 -5.47 -6.55
CA PRO A 102 4.33 -4.37 -5.64
C PRO A 102 4.29 -2.97 -6.26
N GLU A 103 4.36 -2.84 -7.59
CA GLU A 103 4.27 -1.55 -8.27
C GLU A 103 2.82 -1.07 -8.40
N THR A 104 1.85 -1.94 -8.13
CA THR A 104 0.42 -1.65 -8.24
C THR A 104 -0.18 -1.11 -6.93
N PRO A 105 -1.31 -0.40 -6.97
CA PRO A 105 -1.97 0.14 -8.16
C PRO A 105 -1.18 1.30 -8.77
N PHE A 106 -1.58 1.73 -9.98
CA PHE A 106 -1.09 2.97 -10.57
C PHE A 106 -1.19 4.13 -9.58
N SER A 107 -0.10 4.90 -9.46
CA SER A 107 -0.01 6.02 -8.54
C SER A 107 0.11 7.33 -9.30
N LEU A 108 -0.56 8.36 -8.81
CA LEU A 108 -0.53 9.72 -9.35
C LEU A 108 -0.66 10.72 -8.21
N GLN A 109 0.38 11.53 -8.01
CA GLN A 109 0.34 12.65 -7.09
C GLN A 109 -0.30 13.88 -7.75
N THR A 110 -1.15 14.57 -6.99
CA THR A 110 -1.79 15.83 -7.36
C THR A 110 -1.45 16.92 -6.35
N THR A 111 -1.76 18.17 -6.68
CA THR A 111 -1.54 19.31 -5.75
C THR A 111 -2.30 19.18 -4.43
N SER A 112 -3.39 18.40 -4.39
CA SER A 112 -4.15 18.12 -3.17
C SER A 112 -3.55 17.03 -2.29
N ASP A 113 -2.51 16.33 -2.75
CA ASP A 113 -1.81 15.30 -1.97
C ASP A 113 -0.66 15.86 -1.13
N PHE A 114 -0.34 17.15 -1.26
CA PHE A 114 0.66 17.82 -0.43
C PHE A 114 0.08 18.16 0.95
N THR A 115 0.96 18.22 1.96
CA THR A 115 0.65 18.78 3.28
C THR A 115 0.13 20.20 3.16
N ALA A 116 -0.68 20.66 4.12
CA ALA A 116 -1.32 21.99 4.07
C ALA A 116 -0.31 23.13 3.81
N VAL A 117 0.86 23.07 4.45
CA VAL A 117 1.98 23.98 4.19
C VAL A 117 2.83 23.41 3.06
N ASN A 118 2.73 24.00 1.87
CA ASN A 118 3.52 23.61 0.70
C ASN A 118 3.61 24.75 -0.33
N PRO A 119 4.63 24.76 -1.22
CA PRO A 119 4.81 25.83 -2.21
C PRO A 119 3.73 25.86 -3.32
N PHE A 120 2.94 24.79 -3.48
CA PHE A 120 1.88 24.68 -4.49
C PHE A 120 0.53 25.29 -4.02
N ALA A 121 0.28 25.36 -2.71
CA ALA A 121 -0.92 25.95 -2.13
C ALA A 121 -1.03 27.46 -2.42
N ASP A 122 0.10 28.16 -2.35
CA ASP A 122 0.17 29.62 -2.51
C ASP A 122 0.62 30.09 -3.91
N VAL A 123 0.64 29.20 -4.91
CA VAL A 123 1.10 29.56 -6.26
C VAL A 123 0.36 30.78 -6.78
N LYS A 124 -0.96 30.87 -6.56
CA LYS A 124 -1.73 32.05 -7.00
C LYS A 124 -1.27 33.35 -6.31
N LYS A 125 -0.90 33.30 -5.03
CA LYS A 125 -0.45 34.47 -4.26
C LYS A 125 0.96 34.89 -4.67
N ARG A 126 1.88 33.93 -4.79
CA ARG A 126 3.28 34.18 -5.20
C ARG A 126 3.39 34.65 -6.66
N THR A 127 2.59 34.09 -7.55
CA THR A 127 2.59 34.48 -8.98
C THR A 127 2.06 35.90 -9.20
N ARG A 128 1.28 36.47 -8.27
CA ARG A 128 0.85 37.88 -8.35
C ARG A 128 2.00 38.87 -8.14
N GLN A 129 3.08 38.45 -7.49
CA GLN A 129 4.25 39.30 -7.23
C GLN A 129 5.24 39.33 -8.42
N GLN A 130 5.01 38.52 -9.45
CA GLN A 130 5.89 38.40 -10.61
C GLN A 130 5.50 39.37 -11.74
N LYS A 131 6.45 39.72 -12.60
CA LYS A 131 6.22 40.51 -13.83
C LYS A 131 5.17 39.84 -14.72
N LEU A 132 4.42 40.63 -15.51
CA LEU A 132 3.27 40.16 -16.30
C LEU A 132 3.56 38.92 -17.16
N MET A 133 4.68 38.91 -17.89
CA MET A 133 5.09 37.79 -18.75
C MET A 133 5.42 36.52 -17.96
N ALA A 134 6.16 36.66 -16.85
CA ALA A 134 6.48 35.55 -15.95
C ALA A 134 5.20 34.99 -15.30
N ARG A 135 4.28 35.86 -14.88
CA ARG A 135 2.97 35.48 -14.35
C ARG A 135 2.14 34.67 -15.34
N LEU A 136 2.11 35.07 -16.62
CA LEU A 136 1.40 34.33 -17.66
C LEU A 136 2.01 32.94 -17.88
N ALA A 137 3.33 32.85 -18.01
CA ALA A 137 4.05 31.59 -18.20
C ALA A 137 3.82 30.61 -17.03
N ILE A 138 3.98 31.08 -15.78
CA ILE A 138 3.78 30.26 -14.58
C ILE A 138 2.34 29.76 -14.49
N ASN A 139 1.35 30.63 -14.70
CA ASN A 139 -0.06 30.24 -14.65
C ASN A 139 -0.42 29.22 -15.73
N TYR A 140 0.14 29.37 -16.94
CA TYR A 140 -0.05 28.42 -18.02
C TYR A 140 0.53 27.05 -17.67
N MET A 141 1.80 26.98 -17.26
CA MET A 141 2.48 25.74 -16.89
C MET A 141 1.79 25.04 -15.70
N TYR A 142 1.54 25.78 -14.61
CA TYR A 142 0.86 25.26 -13.43
C TYR A 142 -0.55 24.78 -13.76
N GLY A 143 -1.30 25.57 -14.54
CA GLY A 143 -2.64 25.21 -14.99
C GLY A 143 -2.66 23.96 -15.86
N ARG A 144 -1.64 23.73 -16.70
CA ARG A 144 -1.52 22.53 -17.53
C ARG A 144 -1.24 21.29 -16.68
N LEU A 145 -0.24 21.37 -15.79
CA LEU A 145 0.14 20.27 -14.91
C LEU A 145 -0.99 19.90 -13.94
N ASN A 146 -1.54 20.87 -13.21
CA ASN A 146 -2.56 20.64 -12.20
C ASN A 146 -3.89 20.14 -12.79
N ARG A 147 -4.33 20.69 -13.94
CA ARG A 147 -5.55 20.22 -14.59
C ARG A 147 -5.38 18.82 -15.17
N ALA A 148 -4.22 18.52 -15.76
CA ALA A 148 -3.93 17.20 -16.31
C ALA A 148 -3.91 16.13 -15.21
N SER A 149 -3.17 16.35 -14.12
CA SER A 149 -3.08 15.37 -13.02
C SER A 149 -4.43 15.15 -12.33
N ARG A 150 -5.19 16.22 -12.05
CA ARG A 150 -6.55 16.08 -11.48
C ARG A 150 -7.52 15.37 -12.42
N ARG A 151 -7.43 15.60 -13.74
CA ARG A 151 -8.27 14.92 -14.73
C ARG A 151 -7.94 13.43 -14.78
N ALA A 152 -6.66 13.06 -14.78
CA ALA A 152 -6.21 11.68 -14.73
C ALA A 152 -6.67 10.98 -13.44
N SER A 153 -6.47 11.60 -12.28
CA SER A 153 -6.95 11.10 -10.97
C SER A 153 -8.46 10.83 -10.97
N ARG A 154 -9.28 11.78 -11.44
CA ARG A 154 -10.74 11.58 -11.57
C ARG A 154 -11.13 10.47 -12.53
N ARG A 155 -10.34 10.22 -13.58
CA ARG A 155 -10.58 9.14 -14.54
C ARG A 155 -10.26 7.79 -13.90
N MET A 156 -9.12 7.68 -13.21
CA MET A 156 -8.75 6.49 -12.44
C MET A 156 -9.82 6.14 -11.41
N GLN A 157 -10.27 7.13 -10.64
CA GLN A 157 -11.31 6.94 -9.62
C GLN A 157 -12.62 6.39 -10.22
N ARG A 158 -13.06 6.98 -11.34
CA ARG A 158 -14.30 6.57 -12.00
C ARG A 158 -14.21 5.15 -12.55
N ILE A 159 -13.11 4.82 -13.23
CA ILE A 159 -12.94 3.51 -13.86
C ILE A 159 -12.76 2.44 -12.78
N LEU A 160 -11.74 2.58 -11.94
CA LEU A 160 -11.41 1.58 -10.91
C LEU A 160 -12.51 1.49 -9.85
N GLY A 161 -13.05 2.63 -9.42
CA GLY A 161 -14.12 2.67 -8.43
C GLY A 161 -15.44 2.08 -8.92
N LYS A 162 -15.85 2.34 -10.18
CA LYS A 162 -17.07 1.74 -10.76
C LYS A 162 -16.92 0.23 -10.94
N LEU A 163 -15.76 -0.23 -11.44
CA LEU A 163 -15.49 -1.66 -11.61
C LEU A 163 -15.45 -2.39 -10.27
N ALA A 164 -14.70 -1.87 -9.30
CA ALA A 164 -14.60 -2.46 -7.96
C ALA A 164 -15.97 -2.51 -7.26
N TYR A 165 -16.74 -1.41 -7.29
CA TYR A 165 -18.06 -1.37 -6.66
C TYR A 165 -19.03 -2.39 -7.28
N LYS A 166 -19.04 -2.52 -8.62
CA LYS A 166 -19.89 -3.51 -9.31
C LYS A 166 -19.55 -4.93 -8.89
N GLN A 167 -18.26 -5.25 -8.72
CA GLN A 167 -17.82 -6.57 -8.29
C GLN A 167 -18.18 -6.83 -6.83
N VAL A 168 -17.90 -5.88 -5.92
CA VAL A 168 -18.22 -6.03 -4.49
C VAL A 168 -19.71 -6.20 -4.24
N ARG A 169 -20.56 -5.41 -4.91
CA ARG A 169 -22.02 -5.51 -4.74
C ARG A 169 -22.60 -6.88 -5.12
N LYS A 170 -21.95 -7.60 -6.04
CA LYS A 170 -22.35 -8.97 -6.40
C LYS A 170 -22.00 -9.97 -5.30
N SER A 171 -20.84 -9.80 -4.69
CA SER A 171 -20.31 -10.74 -3.70
C SER A 171 -20.80 -10.45 -2.27
N VAL A 172 -21.18 -9.21 -1.96
CA VAL A 172 -21.66 -8.78 -0.64
C VAL A 172 -22.96 -8.00 -0.80
N PRO A 173 -24.12 -8.69 -0.75
CA PRO A 173 -25.43 -8.04 -0.75
C PRO A 173 -25.56 -7.07 0.43
N GLY A 174 -26.11 -5.88 0.18
CA GLY A 174 -26.24 -4.85 1.22
C GLY A 174 -24.98 -4.01 1.49
N TYR A 175 -23.88 -4.21 0.73
CA TYR A 175 -22.67 -3.39 0.89
C TYR A 175 -22.95 -1.90 0.64
N ALA A 176 -22.86 -1.12 1.73
CA ALA A 176 -22.84 0.34 1.68
C ALA A 176 -21.41 0.81 1.40
N ARG A 177 -21.22 1.56 0.30
CA ARG A 177 -19.91 2.05 -0.09
C ARG A 177 -19.47 3.17 0.87
N PRO A 178 -18.30 3.08 1.52
CA PRO A 178 -17.77 4.16 2.34
C PRO A 178 -17.27 5.32 1.47
N ASP A 179 -17.14 6.49 2.09
CA ASP A 179 -16.47 7.62 1.46
C ASP A 179 -14.98 7.32 1.31
N PHE A 180 -14.51 7.39 0.06
CA PHE A 180 -13.09 7.18 -0.24
C PHE A 180 -12.35 8.51 -0.26
N VAL A 181 -11.14 8.51 0.30
CA VAL A 181 -10.19 9.61 0.14
C VAL A 181 -9.91 9.82 -1.35
N ASN A 182 -10.01 11.06 -1.81
CA ASN A 182 -9.80 11.45 -3.21
C ASN A 182 -8.30 11.59 -3.54
N SER A 183 -7.54 10.50 -3.33
CA SER A 183 -6.10 10.44 -3.58
C SER A 183 -5.73 9.16 -4.33
N HIS A 184 -4.89 9.30 -5.36
CA HIS A 184 -4.26 8.17 -6.04
C HIS A 184 -2.76 8.16 -5.80
N HIS A 185 -2.27 8.88 -4.78
CA HIS A 185 -0.86 8.92 -4.42
C HIS A 185 -0.50 7.68 -3.59
N TYR A 186 -0.65 6.50 -4.19
CA TYR A 186 -0.32 5.22 -3.58
C TYR A 186 1.18 5.08 -3.36
N MET A 187 1.55 4.65 -2.16
CA MET A 187 2.93 4.56 -1.70
C MET A 187 3.21 3.18 -1.10
N PRO A 188 4.44 2.65 -1.25
CA PRO A 188 4.87 1.48 -0.47
C PRO A 188 4.91 1.85 1.02
N ALA A 189 4.70 0.86 1.88
CA ALA A 189 4.77 1.01 3.34
C ALA A 189 5.59 -0.13 3.96
N GLY A 190 6.20 0.10 5.11
CA GLY A 190 7.08 -0.81 5.82
C GLY A 190 8.55 -0.64 5.43
N SER A 191 9.42 -1.07 6.35
CA SER A 191 10.87 -1.12 6.13
C SER A 191 11.18 -2.01 4.93
N PRO A 192 11.98 -1.56 3.95
CA PRO A 192 12.22 -2.33 2.74
C PRO A 192 13.17 -3.50 2.99
N VAL A 193 12.73 -4.70 2.58
CA VAL A 193 13.59 -5.83 2.25
C VAL A 193 13.53 -5.99 0.73
N ILE A 194 14.51 -5.43 0.04
CA ILE A 194 14.59 -5.50 -1.42
C ILE A 194 15.40 -6.74 -1.78
N LEU A 195 14.74 -7.70 -2.43
CA LEU A 195 15.34 -8.90 -2.99
C LEU A 195 15.78 -8.59 -4.42
N TYR A 196 17.09 -8.43 -4.60
CA TYR A 196 17.64 -7.95 -5.86
C TYR A 196 17.96 -9.12 -6.79
N ALA A 197 17.30 -9.17 -7.95
CA ALA A 197 17.61 -10.16 -8.98
C ALA A 197 18.95 -9.89 -9.65
N GLY A 198 19.90 -10.81 -9.45
CA GLY A 198 21.21 -10.80 -10.10
C GLY A 198 21.18 -11.27 -11.55
N LYS A 199 22.36 -11.38 -12.16
CA LYS A 199 22.53 -11.70 -13.59
C LYS A 199 21.88 -13.03 -13.99
N ASP A 200 22.04 -14.06 -13.16
CA ASP A 200 21.62 -15.44 -13.51
C ASP A 200 20.17 -15.74 -13.10
N TYR A 201 19.44 -14.75 -12.57
CA TYR A 201 18.07 -14.94 -12.09
C TYR A 201 17.10 -15.32 -13.22
N ASP A 202 17.23 -14.68 -14.38
CA ASP A 202 16.31 -14.90 -15.51
C ASP A 202 16.49 -16.30 -16.14
N GLU A 203 17.65 -16.95 -15.94
CA GLU A 203 17.89 -18.34 -16.36
C GLU A 203 17.11 -19.32 -15.48
N GLN A 204 16.97 -19.01 -14.18
CA GLN A 204 16.22 -19.82 -13.22
C GLN A 204 14.70 -19.60 -13.32
N PHE A 205 14.28 -18.38 -13.67
CA PHE A 205 12.87 -17.99 -13.76
C PHE A 205 12.56 -17.32 -15.11
N PRO A 206 12.63 -18.05 -16.24
CA PRO A 206 12.46 -17.46 -17.57
C PRO A 206 11.03 -16.98 -17.80
N TYR A 207 10.90 -15.79 -18.39
CA TYR A 207 9.62 -15.26 -18.89
C TYR A 207 9.36 -15.76 -20.32
N ASP A 208 8.25 -16.47 -20.52
CA ASP A 208 7.88 -17.10 -21.79
C ASP A 208 6.89 -16.27 -22.63
N GLY A 209 6.59 -15.04 -22.21
CA GLY A 209 5.59 -14.18 -22.86
C GLY A 209 4.16 -14.39 -22.36
N LYS A 210 3.89 -15.43 -21.58
CA LYS A 210 2.55 -15.80 -21.06
C LYS A 210 2.52 -15.89 -19.53
N ASN A 211 3.61 -16.31 -18.91
CA ASN A 211 3.75 -16.51 -17.46
C ASN A 211 3.99 -15.21 -16.68
N VAL A 212 3.10 -14.22 -16.82
CA VAL A 212 3.24 -12.86 -16.23
C VAL A 212 3.39 -12.82 -14.70
N PHE A 213 3.11 -13.92 -13.99
CA PHE A 213 3.28 -14.05 -12.54
C PHE A 213 4.53 -14.86 -12.14
N VAL A 214 5.41 -15.22 -13.09
CA VAL A 214 6.59 -16.06 -12.83
C VAL A 214 7.44 -15.54 -11.68
N HIS A 215 7.65 -14.22 -11.60
CA HIS A 215 8.45 -13.59 -10.55
C HIS A 215 7.66 -13.27 -9.26
N HIS A 216 6.34 -13.41 -9.30
CA HIS A 216 5.45 -13.09 -8.19
C HIS A 216 5.33 -14.24 -7.18
N MET A 217 5.55 -15.48 -7.63
CA MET A 217 5.37 -16.67 -6.81
C MET A 217 6.42 -16.80 -5.69
N PHE A 218 6.14 -17.65 -4.71
CA PHE A 218 7.06 -17.93 -3.60
C PHE A 218 8.46 -18.43 -4.02
N PRO A 219 8.63 -19.33 -5.02
CA PRO A 219 9.96 -19.86 -5.35
C PRO A 219 10.99 -18.79 -5.76
N PRO A 220 10.68 -17.81 -6.65
CA PRO A 220 11.60 -16.70 -6.93
C PRO A 220 11.97 -15.87 -5.69
N TYR A 221 11.00 -15.60 -4.81
CA TYR A 221 11.26 -14.89 -3.55
C TYR A 221 12.20 -15.68 -2.63
N LEU A 222 11.96 -16.98 -2.48
CA LEU A 222 12.81 -17.85 -1.67
C LEU A 222 14.22 -17.96 -2.26
N TYR A 223 14.33 -18.10 -3.59
CA TYR A 223 15.61 -18.14 -4.28
C TYR A 223 16.43 -16.87 -4.01
N LEU A 224 15.83 -15.69 -4.23
CA LEU A 224 16.52 -14.43 -3.99
C LEU A 224 16.89 -14.24 -2.52
N LEU A 225 16.03 -14.68 -1.59
CA LEU A 225 16.33 -14.63 -0.16
C LEU A 225 17.55 -15.48 0.18
N LYS A 226 17.60 -16.73 -0.32
CA LYS A 226 18.74 -17.63 -0.11
C LYS A 226 20.05 -17.05 -0.67
N GLN A 227 20.01 -16.50 -1.88
CA GLN A 227 21.15 -15.87 -2.52
C GLN A 227 21.66 -14.64 -1.74
N GLN A 228 20.75 -13.75 -1.35
CA GLN A 228 21.10 -12.47 -0.73
C GLN A 228 21.56 -12.63 0.72
N TYR A 229 20.99 -13.58 1.47
CA TYR A 229 21.27 -13.79 2.89
C TYR A 229 22.12 -15.03 3.18
N LYS A 230 22.60 -15.73 2.14
CA LYS A 230 23.43 -16.94 2.26
C LYS A 230 22.80 -17.98 3.18
N MET A 231 21.53 -18.29 2.92
CA MET A 231 20.76 -19.27 3.69
C MET A 231 20.82 -20.64 2.99
N ASP A 232 20.96 -21.70 3.78
CA ASP A 232 20.98 -23.10 3.31
C ASP A 232 19.60 -23.58 2.80
#